data_AF-A0A925W5J6-F1
#
_entry.id   AF-A0A925W5J6-F1
#
_cell.length_a   1.000
_cell.length_b   1.000
_cell.length_c   1.000
_cell.angle_alpha   90.00
_cell.angle_beta   90.00
_cell.angle_gamma   90.00
#
_symmetry.space_group_name_H-M   'P 1'
#
loop_
_entity.id
_entity.type
_entity.pdbx_description
1 polymer ?
#
loop_
_entity_poly.entity_id
_entity_poly.type
_entity_poly.pdbx_seq_one_letter_code
_entity_poly.pdbx_strand_id
1 'polypeptide(L)'
;MSCVDVLVVGGGPAGRALAGACGRRGLRTVLLDPAPQRAWPATYGAWSRELSLPPSVVAARAAGRAVARHEHRLGWEYSVLDV
;
A
#
# COMPACT_ATOMS: atom_id res chain seq x y z
N MET A 1 -0.67 32.05 0.20
CA MET A 1 -0.79 30.59 0.00
C MET A 1 -2.19 30.18 0.41
N SER A 2 -2.95 29.53 -0.47
CA SER A 2 -4.21 28.92 -0.07
C SER A 2 -3.91 27.76 0.88
N CYS A 3 -4.51 27.79 2.07
CA CYS A 3 -4.48 26.66 2.99
C CYS A 3 -5.19 25.46 2.32
N VAL A 4 -4.63 24.26 2.43
CA VAL A 4 -5.32 23.01 2.06
C VAL A 4 -5.91 22.40 3.31
N ASP A 5 -7.09 21.82 3.20
CA ASP A 5 -7.73 21.16 4.34
C ASP A 5 -7.14 19.75 4.53
N VAL A 6 -6.71 19.11 3.42
CA VAL A 6 -6.09 17.78 3.41
C VAL A 6 -4.94 17.72 2.40
N LEU A 7 -3.76 17.26 2.83
CA LEU A 7 -2.67 16.83 1.96
C LEU A 7 -2.52 15.31 2.03
N VAL A 8 -2.74 14.62 0.92
CA VAL A 8 -2.54 13.17 0.80
C VAL A 8 -1.17 12.91 0.18
N VAL A 9 -0.26 12.27 0.92
CA VAL A 9 1.07 11.91 0.43
C VAL A 9 1.07 10.47 -0.07
N GLY A 10 1.35 10.29 -1.37
CA GLY A 10 1.38 9.00 -2.05
C GLY A 10 0.17 8.77 -2.94
N GLY A 11 0.43 8.58 -4.24
CA GLY A 11 -0.56 8.30 -5.28
C GLY A 11 -0.88 6.83 -5.45
N GLY A 12 -0.83 6.01 -4.40
CA GLY A 12 -1.30 4.62 -4.46
C GLY A 12 -2.84 4.54 -4.51
N PRO A 13 -3.42 3.32 -4.63
CA PRO A 13 -4.87 3.12 -4.59
C PRO A 13 -5.52 3.73 -3.35
N ALA A 14 -4.92 3.54 -2.18
CA ALA A 14 -5.40 4.13 -0.93
C ALA A 14 -5.37 5.66 -0.95
N GLY A 15 -4.26 6.27 -1.40
CA GLY A 15 -4.12 7.73 -1.45
C GLY A 15 -5.10 8.36 -2.44
N ARG A 16 -5.25 7.80 -3.65
CA ARG A 16 -6.25 8.28 -4.62
C ARG A 16 -7.68 8.11 -4.13
N ALA A 17 -8.01 6.98 -3.49
CA ALA A 17 -9.32 6.76 -2.91
C ALA A 17 -9.64 7.77 -1.81
N LEU A 18 -8.68 8.03 -0.91
CA LEU A 18 -8.79 9.02 0.15
C LEU A 18 -8.97 10.44 -0.42
N ALA A 19 -8.11 10.86 -1.35
CA ALA A 19 -8.19 12.18 -1.97
C ALA A 19 -9.54 12.40 -2.66
N GLY A 20 -10.04 11.40 -3.40
CA GLY A 20 -11.37 11.43 -4.01
C GLY A 20 -12.49 11.49 -2.98
N ALA A 21 -12.38 10.78 -1.86
CA ALA A 21 -13.38 10.83 -0.77
C ALA A 21 -13.41 12.21 -0.09
N CYS A 22 -12.25 12.82 0.18
CA CYS A 22 -12.15 14.16 0.74
C CYS A 22 -12.72 15.22 -0.22
N GLY A 23 -12.39 15.13 -1.52
CA GLY A 23 -12.95 16.00 -2.55
C GLY A 23 -14.47 15.92 -2.64
N ARG A 24 -15.06 14.70 -2.57
CA ARG A 24 -16.52 14.51 -2.53
C ARG A 24 -17.19 15.10 -1.28
N ARG A 25 -16.44 15.34 -0.21
CA ARG A 25 -16.91 16.02 1.01
C ARG A 25 -16.72 17.54 0.96
N GLY A 26 -16.20 18.09 -0.15
CA GLY A 26 -15.98 19.53 -0.33
C GLY A 26 -14.68 20.05 0.29
N LEU A 27 -13.78 19.17 0.74
CA LEU A 27 -12.50 19.59 1.33
C LEU A 27 -11.51 19.97 0.22
N ARG A 28 -10.77 21.07 0.41
CA ARG A 28 -9.66 21.46 -0.46
C ARG A 28 -8.51 20.47 -0.27
N THR A 29 -8.48 19.48 -1.16
CA THR A 29 -7.60 18.32 -1.04
C THR A 29 -6.53 18.36 -2.13
N VAL A 30 -5.27 18.16 -1.74
CA VAL A 30 -4.14 18.00 -2.66
C VAL A 30 -3.56 16.60 -2.50
N LEU A 31 -3.27 15.93 -3.62
CA LEU A 31 -2.53 14.69 -3.66
C LEU A 31 -1.11 14.97 -4.14
N LEU A 32 -0.12 14.62 -3.31
CA LEU A 32 1.30 14.73 -3.62
C LEU A 32 1.83 13.34 -3.99
N ASP A 33 2.23 13.19 -5.25
CA ASP A 33 2.96 12.03 -5.74
C ASP A 33 4.06 12.51 -6.70
N PRO A 34 5.29 12.01 -6.61
CA PRO A 34 6.37 12.40 -7.55
C PRO A 34 6.09 12.04 -9.01
N ALA A 35 5.21 11.07 -9.28
CA ALA A 35 4.86 10.58 -10.61
C ALA A 35 3.35 10.23 -10.68
N PRO A 36 2.43 11.23 -10.58
CA PRO A 36 1.00 10.99 -10.39
C PRO A 36 0.33 10.29 -11.58
N GLN A 37 0.93 10.39 -12.76
CA GLN A 37 0.48 9.75 -14.01
C GLN A 37 1.04 8.34 -14.20
N ARG A 38 1.98 7.90 -13.35
CA ARG A 38 2.53 6.54 -13.44
C ARG A 38 1.43 5.55 -13.09
N ALA A 39 1.25 4.55 -13.95
CA ALA A 39 0.38 3.42 -13.67
C ALA A 39 0.81 2.76 -12.35
N TRP A 40 -0.17 2.41 -11.51
CA TRP A 40 0.15 1.70 -10.28
C TRP A 40 0.37 0.21 -10.58
N PRO A 41 1.57 -0.33 -10.34
CA PRO A 41 1.80 -1.76 -10.50
C PRO A 41 1.07 -2.50 -9.40
N ALA A 42 0.34 -3.56 -9.76
CA ALA A 42 -0.29 -4.41 -8.77
C ALA A 42 0.78 -5.17 -7.99
N THR A 43 0.91 -4.86 -6.70
CA THR A 43 1.78 -5.62 -5.80
C THR A 43 1.01 -6.80 -5.25
N TYR A 44 1.38 -8.01 -5.68
CA TYR A 44 0.85 -9.25 -5.12
C TYR A 44 1.77 -9.77 -4.03
N GLY A 45 1.16 -10.47 -3.08
CA GLY A 45 1.91 -11.19 -2.06
C GLY A 45 1.12 -12.36 -1.53
N ALA A 46 1.84 -13.26 -0.88
CA ALA A 46 1.26 -14.44 -0.27
C ALA A 46 2.03 -14.81 1.00
N TRP A 47 1.36 -15.53 1.90
CA TRP A 47 2.06 -16.13 3.02
C TRP A 47 2.95 -17.26 2.51
N SER A 48 4.21 -17.28 2.94
CA SER A 48 5.21 -18.29 2.54
C SER A 48 4.80 -19.74 2.78
N ARG A 49 3.80 -19.98 3.65
CA ARG A 49 3.24 -21.31 3.91
C ARG A 49 2.14 -21.74 2.94
N GLU A 50 1.52 -20.79 2.25
CA GLU A 50 0.38 -21.06 1.37
C GLU A 50 0.82 -21.41 -0.05
N LEU A 51 1.95 -20.87 -0.50
CA LEU A 51 2.46 -21.06 -1.86
C LEU A 51 3.93 -21.45 -1.86
N SER A 52 4.28 -22.49 -2.63
CA SER A 52 5.66 -22.84 -2.94
C SER A 52 6.09 -22.14 -4.22
N LEU A 53 6.83 -21.04 -4.09
CA LEU A 53 7.25 -20.19 -5.20
C LEU A 53 8.78 -20.24 -5.42
N PRO A 54 9.26 -20.17 -6.68
CA PRO A 54 10.69 -20.01 -6.96
C PRO A 54 11.24 -18.74 -6.30
N PRO A 55 12.48 -18.73 -5.79
CA PRO A 55 13.08 -17.52 -5.22
C PRO A 55 13.13 -16.34 -6.20
N SER A 56 13.18 -16.62 -7.51
CA SER A 56 13.26 -15.61 -8.57
C SER A 56 12.02 -14.74 -8.74
N VAL A 57 10.86 -15.17 -8.23
CA VAL A 57 9.61 -14.38 -8.33
C VAL A 57 9.32 -13.55 -7.07
N VAL A 58 10.25 -13.52 -6.12
CA VAL A 58 10.09 -12.83 -4.83
C VAL A 58 10.94 -11.57 -4.80
N ALA A 59 10.30 -10.41 -4.88
CA ALA A 59 10.95 -9.10 -4.74
C ALA A 59 11.43 -8.86 -3.30
N ALA A 60 10.61 -9.23 -2.31
CA ALA A 60 10.92 -8.98 -0.90
C ALA A 60 10.22 -9.97 0.02
N ARG A 61 10.76 -10.12 1.24
CA ARG A 61 10.15 -10.89 2.32
C ARG A 61 10.05 -10.04 3.57
N ALA A 62 8.97 -10.24 4.34
CA ALA A 62 8.78 -9.61 5.63
C ALA A 62 8.34 -10.65 6.66
N ALA A 63 8.82 -10.51 7.90
CA ALA A 63 8.35 -11.33 9.01
C ALA A 63 6.83 -11.15 9.20
N GLY A 64 6.10 -12.25 9.20
CA GLY A 64 4.65 -12.25 9.32
C GLY A 64 4.20 -11.77 10.70
N ARG A 65 3.46 -10.65 10.69
CA ARG A 65 2.82 -10.06 11.86
C ARG A 65 1.35 -9.80 11.55
N ALA A 66 0.47 -10.19 12.47
CA ALA A 66 -0.93 -9.79 12.45
C ALA A 66 -1.17 -8.84 13.63
N VAL A 67 -1.78 -7.69 13.37
CA VAL A 67 -2.08 -6.68 14.39
C VAL A 67 -3.59 -6.48 14.45
N ALA A 68 -4.18 -6.79 15.60
CA ALA A 68 -5.56 -6.46 15.92
C ALA A 68 -5.58 -5.60 17.20
N ARG A 69 -5.96 -6.17 18.36
CA ARG A 69 -5.77 -5.52 19.67
C ARG A 69 -4.33 -5.62 20.17
N HIS A 70 -3.66 -6.72 19.84
CA HIS A 70 -2.26 -6.98 20.16
C HIS A 70 -1.54 -7.47 18.89
N GLU A 71 -0.20 -7.41 18.91
CA GLU A 71 0.62 -8.00 17.86
C GLU A 71 0.75 -9.51 18.07
N HIS A 72 0.56 -10.27 16.98
CA HIS A 72 0.83 -11.70 16.92
C HIS A 72 1.95 -11.95 15.91
N ARG A 73 3.02 -12.61 16.36
CA ARG A 73 4.09 -13.08 15.47
C ARG A 73 3.70 -14.44 14.90
N LEU A 74 3.64 -14.53 13.59
CA LEU A 74 3.12 -15.72 12.92
C LEU A 74 4.18 -16.83 12.80
N GLY A 75 5.47 -16.49 12.86
CA GLY A 75 6.57 -17.47 12.71
C GLY A 75 6.78 -17.95 11.26
N TRP A 76 6.16 -17.27 10.29
CA TRP A 76 6.42 -17.42 8.87
C TRP A 76 6.43 -16.05 8.19
N GLU A 77 6.85 -16.01 6.94
CA GLU A 77 7.05 -14.77 6.18
C GLU A 77 5.87 -14.45 5.26
N TYR A 78 5.71 -13.18 4.95
CA TYR A 78 4.92 -12.70 3.81
C TYR A 78 5.87 -12.37 2.66
N SER A 79 5.62 -12.96 1.50
CA SER A 79 6.41 -12.76 0.28
C SER A 79 5.72 -11.73 -0.60
N VAL A 80 6.45 -10.71 -1.04
CA VAL A 80 6.02 -9.76 -2.07
C VAL A 80 6.57 -10.24 -3.41
N LEU A 81 5.69 -10.36 -4.40
CA LEU A 81 6.01 -10.92 -5.70
C LEU A 81 6.46 -9.84 -6.69
N ASP A 82 7.41 -10.22 -7.55
CA ASP A 82 7.86 -9.45 -8.71
C ASP A 82 7.42 -10.20 -9.96
N VAL A 83 6.23 -9.86 -10.47
CA VAL A 83 5.57 -10.54 -11.60
C VAL A 83 5.10 -9.55 -12.65
#